data_AF-A0A0W0Z7Y6-F1
#
_entry.id   AF-A0A0W0Z7Y6-F1
#
_cell.length_a   1.000
_cell.length_b   1.000
_cell.length_c   1.000
_cell.angle_alpha   90.00
_cell.angle_beta   90.00
_cell.angle_gamma   90.00
#
_symmetry.space_group_name_H-M   'P 1'
#
loop_
_entity.id
_entity.type
_entity.pdbx_description
1 polymer ?
#
loop_
_entity_poly.entity_id
_entity_poly.type
_entity_poly.pdbx_seq_one_letter_code
_entity_poly.pdbx_strand_id
1 'polypeptide(L)'
;MAEWRSPKPQVGGSIPSWPANKQVNMKSSNETQSNTKDVLSWVAIVFITLAAFFCTYYYTLSGPIESIIWLVWFLLAIFLAYLTSAGKKVFHFAQESKVELLKVVWPTRQETVQTTTIVIVMVALTGFILWGVDSIMMWTIAKITHLG
;
A
#
# COMPACT_ATOMS: atom_id res chain seq x y z
N MET A 1 -61.81 2.91 -19.67
CA MET A 1 -60.81 2.62 -18.61
C MET A 1 -61.35 1.48 -17.76
N ALA A 2 -60.93 0.25 -18.02
CA ALA A 2 -61.05 -0.89 -17.11
C ALA A 2 -60.03 -1.95 -17.56
N GLU A 3 -59.31 -2.45 -16.58
CA GLU A 3 -58.01 -3.10 -16.59
C GLU A 3 -57.96 -4.49 -17.24
N TRP A 4 -56.88 -4.73 -17.99
CA TRP A 4 -56.47 -6.05 -18.49
C TRP A 4 -55.78 -6.81 -17.35
N ARG A 5 -56.28 -7.98 -16.96
CA ARG A 5 -55.59 -8.92 -16.05
C ARG A 5 -55.59 -10.32 -16.65
N SER A 6 -54.43 -10.75 -17.12
CA SER A 6 -54.20 -12.16 -17.47
C SER A 6 -54.12 -13.04 -16.23
N PRO A 7 -54.60 -14.30 -16.30
CA PRO A 7 -54.36 -15.26 -15.24
C PRO A 7 -52.88 -15.66 -15.24
N LYS A 8 -52.25 -15.65 -14.07
CA LYS A 8 -50.88 -16.13 -13.91
C LYS A 8 -50.86 -17.66 -14.00
N PRO A 9 -49.97 -18.27 -14.79
CA PRO A 9 -49.85 -19.73 -14.82
C PRO A 9 -49.36 -20.23 -13.46
N GLN A 10 -49.98 -21.30 -12.95
CA GLN A 10 -49.44 -22.08 -11.83
C GLN A 10 -48.13 -22.73 -12.30
N VAL A 11 -47.02 -22.08 -11.99
CA VAL A 11 -45.69 -22.67 -12.20
C VAL A 11 -45.49 -23.77 -11.18
N GLY A 12 -45.41 -25.00 -11.69
CA GLY A 12 -45.15 -26.20 -10.91
C GLY A 12 -43.93 -26.00 -10.03
N GLY A 13 -44.10 -26.21 -8.73
CA GLY A 13 -43.02 -26.17 -7.77
C GLY A 13 -41.96 -27.20 -8.13
N SER A 14 -40.77 -26.72 -8.50
CA SER A 14 -39.59 -27.56 -8.53
C SER A 14 -39.08 -27.69 -7.10
N ILE A 15 -39.33 -28.87 -6.54
CA ILE A 15 -38.69 -29.37 -5.33
C ILE A 15 -37.16 -29.33 -5.58
N PRO A 16 -36.36 -28.67 -4.73
CA PRO A 16 -34.91 -28.65 -4.92
C PRO A 16 -34.36 -30.08 -4.75
N SER A 17 -33.67 -30.57 -5.78
CA SER A 17 -33.22 -31.96 -5.93
C SER A 17 -31.83 -32.26 -5.36
N TRP A 18 -31.24 -31.33 -4.62
CA TRP A 18 -29.87 -31.49 -4.11
C TRP A 18 -29.86 -31.57 -2.58
N PRO A 19 -29.21 -32.59 -1.99
CA PRO A 19 -28.85 -32.50 -0.59
C PRO A 19 -27.69 -31.51 -0.50
N ALA A 20 -27.85 -30.45 0.30
CA ALA A 20 -26.72 -29.64 0.71
C ALA A 20 -25.83 -30.49 1.63
N ASN A 21 -24.90 -31.27 1.03
CA ASN A 21 -23.83 -31.92 1.78
C ASN A 21 -23.00 -30.82 2.43
N LYS A 22 -23.24 -30.68 3.73
CA LYS A 22 -22.60 -29.78 4.65
C LYS A 22 -21.12 -30.16 4.83
N GLN A 23 -20.27 -29.78 3.87
CA GLN A 23 -18.81 -29.80 4.03
C GLN A 23 -18.33 -28.67 4.99
N VAL A 24 -18.93 -28.56 6.17
CA VAL A 24 -18.68 -27.42 7.10
C VAL A 24 -17.57 -27.73 8.12
N ASN A 25 -16.99 -28.94 8.15
CA ASN A 25 -16.11 -29.32 9.25
C ASN A 25 -14.61 -29.47 8.94
N MET A 26 -14.16 -29.25 7.70
CA MET A 26 -12.72 -29.40 7.35
C MET A 26 -11.98 -28.07 7.12
N LYS A 27 -12.71 -26.95 6.99
CA LYS A 27 -12.13 -25.64 6.64
C LYS A 27 -11.78 -24.80 7.88
N SER A 28 -12.51 -24.97 8.99
CA SER A 28 -12.31 -24.14 10.19
C SER A 28 -10.99 -24.41 10.91
N SER A 29 -10.52 -25.67 10.98
CA SER A 29 -9.28 -26.00 11.68
C SER A 29 -8.02 -25.41 11.00
N ASN A 30 -7.97 -25.39 9.67
CA ASN A 30 -6.84 -24.84 8.92
C ASN A 30 -6.83 -23.29 8.89
N GLU A 31 -8.01 -22.67 8.89
CA GLU A 31 -8.15 -21.20 8.86
C GLU A 31 -7.89 -20.58 10.24
N THR A 32 -8.27 -21.27 11.33
CA THR A 32 -7.95 -20.83 12.71
C THR A 32 -6.48 -21.06 13.06
N GLN A 33 -5.85 -22.16 12.61
CA GLN A 33 -4.44 -22.45 12.91
C GLN A 33 -3.45 -21.55 12.15
N SER A 34 -3.81 -21.06 10.96
CA SER A 34 -3.00 -20.07 10.22
C SER A 34 -3.10 -18.67 10.85
N ASN A 35 -4.29 -18.25 11.27
CA ASN A 35 -4.49 -16.98 11.95
C ASN A 35 -3.76 -16.87 13.29
N THR A 36 -3.77 -17.92 14.13
CA THR A 36 -3.09 -17.88 15.44
C THR A 36 -1.58 -17.81 15.30
N LYS A 37 -0.99 -18.50 14.31
CA LYS A 37 0.45 -18.44 14.03
C LYS A 37 0.87 -17.07 13.49
N ASP A 38 0.04 -16.43 12.69
CA ASP A 38 0.32 -15.08 12.20
C ASP A 38 0.24 -14.08 13.36
N VAL A 39 -0.83 -14.11 14.16
CA VAL A 39 -0.99 -13.23 15.35
C VAL A 39 0.15 -13.42 16.34
N LEU A 40 0.59 -14.66 16.59
CA LEU A 40 1.74 -14.94 17.45
C LEU A 40 3.04 -14.35 16.88
N SER A 41 3.24 -14.41 15.55
CA SER A 41 4.40 -13.81 14.89
C SER A 41 4.40 -12.28 15.02
N TRP A 42 3.23 -11.65 14.88
CA TRP A 42 3.08 -10.20 15.06
C TRP A 42 3.33 -9.76 16.50
N VAL A 43 2.82 -10.51 17.48
CA VAL A 43 3.07 -10.24 18.91
C VAL A 43 4.56 -10.38 19.23
N ALA A 44 5.24 -11.39 18.67
CA ALA A 44 6.68 -11.56 18.85
C ALA A 44 7.49 -10.38 18.30
N ILE A 45 7.13 -9.84 17.13
CA ILE A 45 7.77 -8.65 16.54
C ILE A 45 7.59 -7.44 17.47
N VAL A 46 6.36 -7.18 17.94
CA VAL A 46 6.07 -6.08 18.86
C VAL A 46 6.89 -6.19 20.15
N PHE A 47 7.00 -7.40 20.70
CA PHE A 47 7.77 -7.66 21.91
C PHE A 47 9.27 -7.42 21.72
N ILE A 48 9.83 -7.87 20.60
CA ILE A 48 11.24 -7.64 20.23
C ILE A 48 11.50 -6.13 20.01
N THR A 49 10.54 -5.41 19.43
CA THR A 49 10.64 -3.94 19.23
C THR A 49 10.67 -3.19 20.55
N LEU A 50 9.74 -3.53 21.45
CA LEU A 50 9.71 -2.95 22.79
C LEU A 50 11.02 -3.22 23.51
N ALA A 51 11.53 -4.46 23.47
CA ALA A 51 12.81 -4.81 24.07
C ALA A 51 13.98 -3.98 23.51
N ALA A 52 14.06 -3.80 22.18
CA ALA A 52 15.09 -2.97 21.55
C ALA A 52 14.99 -1.50 21.97
N PHE A 53 13.77 -0.94 21.99
CA PHE A 53 13.50 0.44 22.40
C PHE A 53 13.83 0.69 23.88
N PHE A 54 13.43 -0.22 24.77
CA PHE A 54 13.76 -0.15 26.20
C PHE A 54 15.27 -0.28 26.45
N CYS A 55 15.96 -1.13 25.67
CA CYS A 55 17.42 -1.27 25.75
C CYS A 55 18.11 0.05 25.38
N THR A 56 17.73 0.66 24.25
CA THR A 56 18.27 1.98 23.86
C THR A 56 17.91 3.10 24.82
N TYR A 57 16.77 3.03 25.51
CA TYR A 57 16.36 4.04 26.49
C TYR A 57 17.15 3.95 27.80
N TYR A 58 17.43 2.74 28.29
CA TYR A 58 18.10 2.54 29.58
C TYR A 58 19.61 2.73 29.50
N TYR A 59 20.22 2.42 28.34
CA TYR A 59 21.66 2.58 28.11
C TYR A 59 21.93 3.87 27.31
N THR A 60 22.58 4.86 27.92
CA THR A 60 23.08 6.04 27.20
C THR A 60 24.27 5.64 26.34
N LEU A 61 24.00 5.16 25.12
CA LEU A 61 24.98 4.69 24.16
C LEU A 61 25.38 5.81 23.20
N SER A 62 26.61 5.77 22.67
CA SER A 62 27.06 6.71 21.64
C SER A 62 26.21 6.58 20.36
N GLY A 63 25.89 7.71 19.70
CA GLY A 63 25.01 7.76 18.52
C GLY A 63 25.28 6.74 17.39
N PRO A 64 26.54 6.35 17.08
CA PRO A 64 26.80 5.31 16.07
C PRO A 64 26.37 3.89 16.48
N ILE A 65 26.26 3.60 17.77
CA ILE A 65 25.91 2.25 18.26
C ILE A 65 24.38 2.07 18.23
N GLU A 66 23.64 3.13 18.52
CA GLU A 66 22.17 3.11 18.43
C GLU A 66 21.70 2.81 17.01
N SER A 67 22.31 3.44 15.99
CA SER A 67 21.92 3.20 14.60
C SER A 67 22.15 1.75 14.15
N ILE A 68 23.18 1.06 14.68
CA ILE A 68 23.43 -0.37 14.42
C ILE A 68 22.32 -1.23 15.04
N ILE A 69 21.88 -0.94 16.26
CA ILE A 69 20.80 -1.68 16.94
C ILE A 69 19.49 -1.58 16.15
N TRP A 70 19.12 -0.37 15.71
CA TRP A 70 17.93 -0.17 14.88
C TRP A 70 18.03 -0.85 13.52
N LEU A 71 19.22 -0.84 12.90
CA LEU A 71 19.46 -1.50 11.61
C LEU A 71 19.35 -3.03 11.73
N VAL A 72 19.93 -3.62 12.78
CA VAL A 72 19.82 -5.06 13.06
C VAL A 72 18.37 -5.44 13.34
N TRP A 73 17.66 -4.66 14.15
CA TRP A 73 16.24 -4.87 14.42
C TRP A 73 15.40 -4.84 13.13
N PHE A 74 15.64 -3.86 12.26
CA PHE A 74 14.94 -3.72 10.98
C PHE A 74 15.18 -4.93 10.07
N LEU A 75 16.42 -5.41 9.96
CA LEU A 75 16.75 -6.61 9.18
C LEU A 75 16.05 -7.86 9.73
N LEU A 76 16.01 -8.01 11.06
CA LEU A 76 15.37 -9.15 11.72
C LEU A 76 13.84 -9.12 11.54
N ALA A 77 13.23 -7.94 11.63
CA ALA A 77 11.81 -7.74 11.37
C ALA A 77 11.44 -8.08 9.92
N ILE A 78 12.24 -7.64 8.94
CA ILE A 78 12.07 -7.99 7.53
C ILE A 78 12.19 -9.51 7.34
N PHE A 79 13.20 -10.14 7.94
CA PHE A 79 13.41 -11.58 7.82
C PHE A 79 12.23 -12.40 8.38
N LEU A 80 11.73 -12.03 9.57
CA LEU A 80 10.54 -12.65 10.17
C LEU A 80 9.28 -12.41 9.32
N ALA A 81 9.14 -11.21 8.76
CA ALA A 81 8.04 -10.87 7.85
C ALA A 81 8.07 -11.69 6.56
N TYR A 82 9.24 -12.11 6.06
CA TYR A 82 9.31 -13.03 4.92
C TYR A 82 8.87 -14.46 5.27
N LEU A 83 9.12 -14.91 6.51
CA LEU A 83 8.79 -16.27 6.94
C LEU A 83 7.32 -16.46 7.32
N THR A 84 6.59 -15.38 7.61
CA THR A 84 5.16 -15.42 7.99
C THR A 84 4.22 -15.73 6.81
N SER A 85 2.98 -16.13 7.09
CA SER A 85 2.01 -16.48 6.04
C SER A 85 1.65 -15.26 5.18
N ALA A 86 1.61 -14.07 5.78
CA ALA A 86 1.41 -12.81 5.06
C ALA A 86 2.56 -12.53 4.06
N GLY A 87 3.81 -12.76 4.46
CA GLY A 87 4.97 -12.60 3.57
C GLY A 87 4.94 -13.52 2.36
N LYS A 88 4.58 -14.79 2.56
CA LYS A 88 4.42 -15.75 1.46
C LYS A 88 3.28 -15.38 0.50
N LYS A 89 2.15 -14.87 1.02
CA LYS A 89 1.03 -14.38 0.20
C LYS A 89 1.44 -13.17 -0.64
N VAL A 90 2.15 -12.20 -0.05
CA VAL A 90 2.68 -11.02 -0.77
C VAL A 90 3.69 -11.45 -1.83
N PHE A 91 4.55 -12.43 -1.53
CA PHE A 91 5.51 -12.95 -2.50
C PHE A 91 4.83 -13.62 -3.70
N HIS A 92 3.80 -14.44 -3.46
CA HIS A 92 3.01 -15.05 -4.52
C HIS A 92 2.28 -13.99 -5.36
N PHE A 93 1.64 -13.02 -4.71
CA PHE A 93 0.99 -11.89 -5.38
C PHE A 93 1.97 -11.06 -6.22
N ALA A 94 3.21 -10.87 -5.75
CA ALA A 94 4.26 -10.18 -6.51
C ALA A 94 4.69 -10.97 -7.75
N GLN A 95 4.70 -12.30 -7.68
CA GLN A 95 4.95 -13.16 -8.86
C GLN A 95 3.82 -13.05 -9.88
N GLU A 96 2.56 -13.09 -9.44
CA GLU A 96 1.39 -12.91 -10.31
C GLU A 96 1.37 -11.51 -10.93
N SER A 97 1.62 -10.48 -10.13
CA SER A 97 1.69 -9.08 -10.57
C SER A 97 2.75 -8.87 -11.66
N LYS A 98 3.91 -9.54 -11.57
CA LYS A 98 4.93 -9.49 -12.62
C LYS A 98 4.39 -9.98 -13.97
N VAL A 99 3.61 -11.06 -13.98
CA VAL A 99 3.01 -11.60 -15.21
C VAL A 99 1.99 -10.62 -15.80
N GLU A 100 1.28 -9.88 -14.96
CA GLU A 100 0.33 -8.84 -15.39
C GLU A 100 1.02 -7.56 -15.88
N LEU A 101 2.12 -7.16 -15.24
CA LEU A 101 2.94 -6.03 -15.68
C LEU A 101 3.53 -6.26 -17.09
N LEU A 102 3.79 -7.51 -17.46
CA LEU A 102 4.22 -7.86 -18.81
C LEU A 102 3.09 -7.73 -19.85
N LYS A 103 1.82 -7.73 -19.43
CA LYS A 103 0.67 -7.45 -20.30
C LYS A 103 0.43 -5.95 -20.50
N VAL A 104 1.09 -5.10 -19.72
CA VAL A 104 1.04 -3.66 -19.90
C VAL A 104 1.83 -3.34 -21.17
N VAL A 105 1.09 -3.10 -22.25
CA VAL A 105 1.65 -2.50 -23.46
C VAL A 105 2.07 -1.09 -23.07
N TRP A 106 3.36 -0.91 -22.86
CA TRP A 106 3.89 0.41 -22.56
C TRP A 106 3.67 1.33 -23.75
N PRO A 107 3.13 2.54 -23.52
CA PRO A 107 2.85 3.50 -24.56
C PRO A 107 4.10 3.77 -25.38
N THR A 108 3.92 4.09 -26.65
CA THR A 108 5.04 4.32 -27.56
C THR A 108 5.88 5.51 -27.05
N ARG A 109 7.19 5.51 -27.31
CA ARG A 109 8.07 6.61 -26.86
C ARG A 109 7.61 7.97 -27.39
N GLN A 110 6.94 8.00 -28.54
CA GLN A 110 6.47 9.24 -29.16
C GLN A 110 5.32 9.87 -28.36
N GLU A 111 4.34 9.07 -27.91
CA GLU A 111 3.22 9.53 -27.09
C GLU A 111 3.68 10.00 -25.70
N THR A 112 4.64 9.27 -25.13
CA THR A 112 5.24 9.62 -23.84
C THR A 112 6.01 10.94 -23.93
N VAL A 113 6.83 11.13 -24.96
CA VAL A 113 7.60 12.37 -25.15
C VAL A 113 6.69 13.56 -25.42
N GLN A 114 5.59 13.37 -26.15
CA GLN A 114 4.64 14.45 -26.42
C GLN A 114 4.01 14.96 -25.12
N THR A 115 3.56 14.06 -24.26
CA THR A 115 2.92 14.44 -22.99
C THR A 115 3.94 15.01 -21.99
N THR A 116 5.15 14.44 -21.87
CA THR A 116 6.18 14.98 -20.98
C THR A 116 6.68 16.35 -21.41
N THR A 117 6.80 16.61 -22.72
CA THR A 117 7.18 17.92 -23.24
C THR A 117 6.16 18.99 -22.84
N ILE A 118 4.87 18.69 -22.92
CA ILE A 118 3.80 19.60 -22.49
C ILE A 118 3.95 19.90 -20.98
N VAL A 119 4.17 18.88 -20.16
CA VAL A 119 4.37 19.05 -18.70
C VAL A 119 5.62 19.88 -18.40
N ILE A 120 6.73 19.63 -19.09
CA ILE A 120 7.99 20.39 -18.94
C ILE A 120 7.75 21.87 -19.24
N VAL A 121 7.03 22.18 -20.32
CA VAL A 121 6.69 23.58 -20.67
C VAL A 121 5.84 24.23 -19.58
N MET A 122 4.84 23.53 -19.05
CA MET A 122 3.97 24.04 -17.98
C MET A 122 4.75 24.30 -16.68
N VAL A 123 5.62 23.38 -16.27
CA VAL A 123 6.43 23.52 -15.06
C VAL A 123 7.47 24.63 -15.24
N ALA A 124 8.11 24.72 -16.41
CA ALA A 124 9.04 25.81 -16.72
C ALA A 124 8.36 27.17 -16.68
N LEU A 125 7.16 27.30 -17.24
CA LEU A 125 6.37 28.54 -17.18
C LEU A 125 6.03 28.92 -15.74
N THR A 126 5.54 27.95 -14.96
CA THR A 126 5.16 28.19 -13.55
C THR A 126 6.39 28.57 -12.71
N GLY A 127 7.50 27.86 -12.88
CA GLY A 127 8.77 28.16 -12.21
C GLY A 127 9.32 29.53 -12.61
N PHE A 128 9.18 29.92 -13.88
CA PHE A 128 9.59 31.25 -14.35
C PHE A 128 8.75 32.37 -13.73
N ILE A 129 7.43 32.18 -13.61
CA ILE A 129 6.53 33.14 -12.96
C ILE A 129 6.89 33.29 -11.48
N LEU A 130 7.05 32.17 -10.75
CA LEU A 130 7.45 32.20 -9.34
C LEU A 130 8.80 32.89 -9.17
N TRP A 131 9.80 32.50 -9.96
CA TRP A 131 11.12 33.15 -9.93
C TRP A 131 11.04 34.66 -10.16
N GLY A 132 10.19 35.11 -11.09
CA GLY A 132 9.95 36.53 -11.32
C GLY A 132 9.36 37.24 -10.10
N VAL A 133 8.33 36.66 -9.48
CA VAL A 133 7.69 37.20 -8.28
C VAL A 133 8.68 37.25 -7.11
N ASP A 134 9.42 36.16 -6.86
CA ASP A 134 10.43 36.07 -5.81
C ASP A 134 11.55 37.11 -6.01
N SER A 135 12.01 37.28 -7.26
CA SER A 135 13.03 38.27 -7.60
C SER A 135 12.54 39.70 -7.39
N ILE A 136 11.30 40.00 -7.79
CA ILE A 136 10.68 41.33 -7.58
C ILE A 136 10.47 41.60 -6.10
N MET A 137 10.03 40.60 -5.33
CA MET A 137 9.85 40.73 -3.88
C MET A 137 11.19 41.04 -3.20
N MET A 138 12.26 40.28 -3.52
CA MET A 138 13.60 40.52 -2.99
C MET A 138 14.13 41.91 -3.36
N TRP A 139 13.95 42.34 -4.62
CA TRP A 139 14.36 43.67 -5.07
C TRP A 139 13.62 44.79 -4.32
N THR A 140 12.31 44.64 -4.11
CA THR A 140 11.48 45.63 -3.40
C THR A 140 11.89 45.75 -1.93
N ILE A 141 12.10 44.61 -1.25
CA ILE A 141 12.56 44.59 0.14
C ILE A 141 13.95 45.25 0.24
N ALA A 142 14.88 44.91 -0.66
CA ALA A 142 16.21 45.51 -0.66
C ALA A 142 16.17 47.03 -0.85
N LYS A 143 15.29 47.54 -1.73
CA LYS A 143 15.08 48.97 -1.93
C LYS A 143 14.51 49.66 -0.69
N ILE A 144 13.51 49.07 -0.04
CA ILE A 144 12.90 49.65 1.17
C ILE A 144 13.92 49.69 2.32
N THR A 145 14.65 48.60 2.56
CA THR A 145 15.65 48.53 3.64
C THR A 145 16.84 49.44 3.39
N HIS A 146 17.27 49.64 2.15
CA HIS A 146 18.36 50.57 1.83
C HIS A 146 17.91 52.05 1.90
N LEU A 147 16.61 52.33 1.83
CA LEU A 147 16.06 53.69 1.91
C LEU A 147 15.66 54.10 3.35
N GLY A 148 15.77 53.18 4.32
CA GLY A 148 15.50 53.39 5.75
C GLY A 148 16.76 53.46 6.60
#